data_AF-H1LZ36-F1
#
_entry.id   AF-H1LZ36-F1
#
_cell.length_a   1.000
_cell.length_b   1.000
_cell.length_c   1.000
_cell.angle_alpha   90.00
_cell.angle_beta   90.00
_cell.angle_gamma   90.00
#
_symmetry.space_group_name_H-M   'P 1'
#
loop_
_entity.id
_entity.type
_entity.pdbx_description
1 polymer ?
#
loop_
_entity_poly.entity_id
_entity_poly.type
_entity_poly.pdbx_seq_one_letter_code
_entity_poly.pdbx_strand_id
1 'polypeptide(L)'
;MEACIKVSREAKLSKKALPLCYISGCPSSCGTHQIGVIGFRGSAKQGKPTYQLTVNGENYEDKERFGDIVGDIFEEYIPKFWVKLGQIVDKSSLGFEDWNRENLHGIIDIAKDFIIE
;
A
#
# COMPACT_ATOMS: atom_id res chain seq x y z
N MET A 1 -1.63 -9.59 7.17
CA MET A 1 -2.98 -9.33 6.63
C MET A 1 -4.04 -9.17 7.72
N GLU A 2 -4.16 -10.11 8.67
CA GLU A 2 -5.15 -10.01 9.76
C GLU A 2 -5.06 -8.70 10.56
N ALA A 3 -3.84 -8.24 10.84
CA ALA A 3 -3.60 -6.94 11.48
C ALA A 3 -4.24 -5.79 10.68
N CYS A 4 -4.04 -5.72 9.36
CA CYS A 4 -4.64 -4.70 8.49
C CYS A 4 -6.17 -4.76 8.47
N ILE A 5 -6.75 -5.97 8.44
CA ILE A 5 -8.20 -6.16 8.49
C ILE A 5 -8.77 -5.68 9.84
N LYS A 6 -8.11 -6.05 10.93
CA LYS A 6 -8.51 -5.65 12.29
C LYS A 6 -8.52 -4.13 12.44
N VAL A 7 -7.40 -3.47 12.12
CA VAL A 7 -7.28 -2.01 12.28
C VAL A 7 -8.22 -1.24 11.35
N SER A 8 -8.52 -1.78 10.16
CA SER A 8 -9.48 -1.15 9.23
C SER A 8 -10.91 -1.19 9.79
N ARG A 9 -11.29 -2.31 10.44
CA ARG A 9 -12.59 -2.44 11.11
C ARG A 9 -12.69 -1.53 12.33
N GLU A 10 -11.64 -1.46 13.15
CA GLU A 10 -11.57 -0.58 14.31
C GLU A 10 -11.65 0.90 13.91
N ALA A 11 -11.03 1.27 12.80
CA ALA A 11 -11.06 2.61 12.23
C ALA A 11 -12.40 2.97 11.54
N LYS A 12 -13.35 2.03 11.43
CA LYS A 12 -14.68 2.20 10.80
C LYS A 12 -14.61 2.79 9.38
N LEU A 13 -13.61 2.38 8.61
CA LEU A 13 -13.39 2.88 7.25
C LEU A 13 -14.53 2.50 6.30
N SER A 14 -14.82 3.36 5.33
CA SER A 14 -15.81 3.06 4.30
C SER A 14 -15.31 1.92 3.38
N LYS A 15 -16.25 1.19 2.76
CA LYS A 15 -15.90 0.09 1.83
C LYS A 15 -15.11 0.54 0.61
N LYS A 16 -15.12 1.84 0.28
CA LYS A 16 -14.42 2.42 -0.87
C LYS A 16 -13.13 3.15 -0.47
N ALA A 17 -12.80 3.20 0.83
CA ALA A 17 -11.68 3.95 1.36
C ALA A 17 -10.30 3.40 0.97
N LEU A 18 -10.24 2.10 0.63
CA LEU A 18 -8.98 1.37 0.51
C LEU A 18 -8.91 0.64 -0.84
N PRO A 19 -7.72 0.58 -1.47
CA PRO A 19 -7.52 -0.21 -2.67
C PRO A 19 -7.51 -1.71 -2.37
N LEU A 20 -7.60 -2.50 -3.44
CA LEU A 20 -7.08 -3.87 -3.44
C LEU A 20 -5.58 -3.84 -3.12
N CYS A 21 -5.18 -4.57 -2.07
CA CYS A 21 -3.80 -4.71 -1.64
C CYS A 21 -3.26 -6.08 -2.05
N TYR A 22 -2.08 -6.10 -2.66
CA TYR A 22 -1.35 -7.34 -2.93
C TYR A 22 -0.15 -7.42 -1.97
N ILE A 23 -0.08 -8.49 -1.16
CA ILE A 23 1.02 -8.72 -0.19
C ILE A 23 1.69 -10.08 -0.46
N SER A 24 3.02 -10.15 -0.60
CA SER A 24 3.80 -11.41 -0.56
C SER A 24 4.73 -11.44 0.64
N GLY A 25 4.69 -12.54 1.37
CA GLY A 25 5.67 -12.86 2.42
C GLY A 25 6.93 -13.58 1.93
N CYS A 26 7.18 -13.66 0.61
CA CYS A 26 8.33 -14.37 0.04
C CYS A 26 8.88 -13.61 -1.19
N PRO A 27 10.20 -13.51 -1.40
CA PRO A 27 10.79 -12.89 -2.60
C PRO A 27 10.45 -13.61 -3.92
N SER A 28 9.90 -14.82 -3.84
CA SER A 28 9.34 -15.55 -4.98
C SER A 28 8.05 -14.88 -5.44
N SER A 29 8.03 -14.44 -6.70
CA SER A 29 6.97 -13.67 -7.38
C SER A 29 5.64 -14.45 -7.58
N CYS A 30 5.10 -15.08 -6.55
CA CYS A 30 3.91 -15.93 -6.64
C CYS A 30 2.57 -15.18 -6.46
N GLY A 31 2.56 -13.86 -6.25
CA GLY A 31 1.31 -13.14 -5.98
C GLY A 31 1.15 -11.79 -6.68
N THR A 32 1.78 -11.62 -7.84
CA THR A 32 1.46 -10.48 -8.74
C THR A 32 1.53 -9.12 -8.03
N HIS A 33 2.52 -8.91 -7.15
CA HIS A 33 2.66 -7.67 -6.36
C HIS A 33 3.06 -6.46 -7.18
N GLN A 34 3.69 -6.72 -8.32
CA GLN A 34 4.21 -5.71 -9.23
C GLN A 34 3.12 -5.01 -10.05
N ILE A 35 1.87 -5.47 -9.96
CA ILE A 35 0.76 -5.01 -10.79
C ILE A 35 -0.40 -4.38 -9.99
N GLY A 36 -0.24 -4.26 -8.66
CA GLY A 36 -1.20 -3.60 -7.79
C GLY A 36 -0.87 -2.12 -7.61
N VAL A 37 -1.90 -1.28 -7.40
CA VAL A 37 -1.73 0.16 -7.09
C VAL A 37 -0.83 0.37 -5.87
N ILE A 38 -0.85 -0.58 -4.91
CA ILE A 38 0.06 -0.67 -3.76
C ILE A 38 0.53 -2.12 -3.63
N GLY A 39 1.85 -2.32 -3.66
CA GLY A 39 2.52 -3.61 -3.50
C GLY A 39 3.47 -3.62 -2.31
N PHE A 40 3.50 -4.75 -1.59
CA PHE A 40 4.45 -5.01 -0.51
C PHE A 40 5.28 -6.24 -0.84
N ARG A 41 6.59 -6.07 -1.03
CA ARG A 41 7.54 -7.16 -1.26
C ARG A 41 8.36 -7.41 0.00
N GLY A 42 8.23 -8.60 0.57
CA GLY A 42 9.02 -9.01 1.74
C GLY A 42 10.53 -8.86 1.54
N SER A 43 11.19 -8.31 2.54
CA SER A 43 12.63 -8.06 2.64
C SER A 43 13.06 -8.21 4.11
N ALA A 44 14.36 -8.11 4.37
CA ALA A 44 14.88 -8.06 5.73
C ALA A 44 16.00 -7.01 5.82
N LYS A 45 15.83 -6.03 6.72
CA LYS A 45 16.88 -5.04 7.05
C LYS A 45 17.24 -5.18 8.53
N GLN A 46 18.54 -5.19 8.82
CA GLN A 46 19.07 -5.22 10.19
C GLN A 46 18.48 -6.35 11.08
N GLY A 47 18.21 -7.52 10.48
CA GLY A 47 17.62 -8.66 11.19
C GLY A 47 16.13 -8.52 11.53
N LYS A 48 15.45 -7.48 11.02
CA LYS A 48 14.01 -7.26 11.18
C LYS A 48 13.27 -7.45 9.86
N PRO A 49 12.04 -8.02 9.89
CA PRO A 49 11.18 -8.08 8.72
C PRO A 49 10.80 -6.67 8.23
N THR A 50 11.02 -6.43 6.95
CA THR A 50 10.64 -5.19 6.25
C THR A 50 9.94 -5.54 4.96
N TYR A 51 9.16 -4.61 4.42
CA TYR A 51 8.55 -4.76 3.12
C TYR A 51 8.89 -3.55 2.25
N GLN A 52 9.42 -3.81 1.06
CA GLN A 52 9.60 -2.79 0.05
C GLN A 52 8.23 -2.42 -0.50
N LEU A 53 7.88 -1.14 -0.35
CA LEU A 53 6.66 -0.55 -0.86
C LEU A 53 6.86 -0.15 -2.33
N THR A 54 5.99 -0.66 -3.19
CA THR A 54 5.85 -0.20 -4.58
C THR A 54 4.47 0.42 -4.79
N VAL A 55 4.38 1.50 -5.55
CA VAL A 55 3.10 2.20 -5.83
C VAL A 55 2.94 2.45 -7.32
N ASN A 56 1.71 2.68 -7.80
CA ASN A 56 1.42 2.97 -9.22
C ASN A 56 1.76 1.82 -10.19
N GLY A 57 1.65 0.56 -9.74
CA GLY A 57 1.66 -0.60 -10.63
C GLY A 57 0.34 -0.73 -11.40
N GLU A 58 0.41 -1.12 -12.67
CA GLU A 58 -0.75 -1.25 -13.57
C GLU A 58 -0.60 -2.53 -14.41
N ASN A 59 -1.68 -3.32 -14.54
CA ASN A 59 -1.69 -4.58 -15.31
C ASN A 59 -2.60 -4.59 -16.54
N TYR A 60 -3.22 -3.45 -16.86
CA TYR A 60 -4.09 -3.40 -18.04
C TYR A 60 -3.24 -3.53 -19.30
N GLU A 61 -3.72 -4.33 -20.26
CA GLU A 61 -3.12 -4.40 -21.61
C GLU A 61 -2.93 -2.97 -22.15
N ASP A 62 -1.74 -2.71 -22.70
CA ASP A 62 -1.26 -1.41 -23.20
C ASP A 62 -0.94 -0.33 -22.14
N LYS A 63 -0.98 -0.67 -20.84
CA LYS A 63 -0.60 0.23 -19.73
C LYS A 63 0.29 -0.43 -18.69
N GLU A 64 0.88 -1.58 -19.00
CA GLU A 64 1.66 -2.37 -18.04
C GLU A 64 2.85 -1.57 -17.52
N ARG A 65 2.84 -1.31 -16.21
CA ARG A 65 3.90 -0.57 -15.54
C ARG A 65 4.22 -1.19 -14.21
N PHE A 66 5.51 -1.41 -13.99
CA PHE A 66 6.01 -1.73 -12.66
C PHE A 66 5.82 -0.54 -11.72
N GLY A 67 5.28 -0.81 -10.53
CA GLY A 67 5.16 0.22 -9.52
C GLY A 67 6.50 0.84 -9.13
N ASP A 68 6.51 2.14 -8.88
CA ASP A 68 7.65 2.90 -8.40
C ASP A 68 8.03 2.45 -6.99
N ILE A 69 9.32 2.20 -6.76
CA ILE A 69 9.83 1.87 -5.43
C ILE A 69 9.83 3.15 -4.59
N VAL A 70 9.08 3.14 -3.48
CA VAL A 70 9.01 4.26 -2.53
C VAL A 70 10.06 4.10 -1.43
N GLY A 71 10.29 2.86 -0.98
CA GLY A 71 11.25 2.53 0.07
C GLY A 71 10.77 1.34 0.91
N ASP A 72 11.45 1.09 2.03
CA ASP A 72 11.11 -0.04 2.91
C ASP A 72 10.30 0.41 4.13
N ILE A 73 9.31 -0.38 4.54
CA ILE A 73 8.48 -0.17 5.72
C ILE A 73 8.65 -1.36 6.67
N PHE A 74 8.76 -1.12 7.97
CA PHE A 74 8.76 -2.21 8.96
C PHE A 74 7.40 -2.91 8.97
N GLU A 75 7.38 -4.23 9.14
CA GLU A 75 6.13 -5.02 9.15
C GLU A 75 5.09 -4.46 10.14
N GLU A 76 5.54 -3.98 11.30
CA GLU A 76 4.68 -3.37 12.34
C GLU A 76 4.05 -2.02 11.93
N TYR A 77 4.59 -1.34 10.92
CA TYR A 77 4.11 -0.04 10.44
C TYR A 77 3.13 -0.17 9.28
N ILE A 78 3.10 -1.31 8.59
CA ILE A 78 2.17 -1.57 7.48
C ILE A 78 0.70 -1.35 7.90
N PRO A 79 0.19 -1.88 9.04
CA PRO A 79 -1.18 -1.62 9.45
C PRO A 79 -1.46 -0.14 9.73
N LYS A 80 -0.48 0.60 10.26
CA LYS A 80 -0.62 2.04 10.56
C LYS A 80 -0.69 2.86 9.27
N PHE A 81 0.20 2.58 8.32
CA PHE A 81 0.16 3.14 6.97
C PHE A 81 -1.21 2.89 6.32
N TRP A 82 -1.69 1.64 6.40
CA TRP A 82 -2.95 1.23 5.81
C TRP A 82 -4.16 2.02 6.36
N VAL A 83 -4.24 2.18 7.68
CA VAL A 83 -5.29 3.00 8.31
C VAL A 83 -5.19 4.46 7.91
N LYS A 84 -3.97 5.02 7.90
CA LYS A 84 -3.76 6.43 7.58
C LYS A 84 -4.23 6.73 6.15
N LEU A 85 -3.90 5.86 5.20
CA LEU A 85 -4.41 5.94 3.83
C LEU A 85 -5.93 5.96 3.79
N GLY A 86 -6.58 4.95 4.39
CA GLY A 86 -8.03 4.85 4.38
C GLY A 86 -8.72 6.05 5.03
N GLN A 87 -8.18 6.57 6.13
CA GLN A 87 -8.72 7.77 6.79
C GLN A 87 -8.62 9.03 5.92
N ILE A 88 -7.53 9.17 5.16
CA ILE A 88 -7.35 10.32 4.26
C ILE A 88 -8.34 10.23 3.10
N VAL A 89 -8.49 9.05 2.50
CA VAL A 89 -9.45 8.80 1.43
C VAL A 89 -10.88 9.04 1.93
N ASP A 90 -11.27 8.49 3.08
CA ASP A 90 -12.61 8.70 3.64
C ASP A 90 -12.91 10.18 3.92
N LYS A 91 -11.92 10.95 4.39
CA LYS A 91 -12.07 12.40 4.61
C LYS A 91 -12.29 13.18 3.31
N SER A 92 -11.77 12.70 2.18
CA SER A 92 -12.00 13.31 0.87
C SER A 92 -13.44 13.09 0.37
N SER A 93 -14.21 12.21 1.00
CA SER A 93 -15.54 11.77 0.53
C SER A 93 -15.54 11.10 -0.85
N LEU A 94 -14.36 10.78 -1.40
CA LEU A 94 -14.17 10.04 -2.64
C LEU A 94 -13.93 8.55 -2.35
N GLY A 95 -14.16 7.72 -3.37
CA GLY A 95 -13.58 6.37 -3.38
C GLY A 95 -12.07 6.42 -3.65
N PHE A 96 -11.34 5.40 -3.24
CA PHE A 96 -9.89 5.33 -3.41
C PHE A 96 -9.46 5.57 -4.87
N GLU A 97 -10.16 5.00 -5.86
CA GLU A 97 -9.80 5.18 -7.27
C GLU A 97 -9.90 6.64 -7.72
N ASP A 98 -10.97 7.33 -7.35
CA ASP A 98 -11.18 8.75 -7.66
C ASP A 98 -10.15 9.61 -6.92
N TRP A 99 -9.95 9.32 -5.63
CA TRP A 99 -8.95 10.01 -4.81
C TRP A 99 -7.54 9.85 -5.39
N ASN A 100 -7.16 8.64 -5.82
CA ASN A 100 -5.84 8.36 -6.35
C ASN A 100 -5.62 9.05 -7.72
N ARG A 101 -6.66 9.17 -8.55
CA ARG A 101 -6.61 9.95 -9.79
C ARG A 101 -6.37 11.43 -9.53
N GLU A 102 -7.00 11.99 -8.51
CA GLU A 102 -6.84 13.40 -8.14
C GLU A 102 -5.54 13.66 -7.35
N ASN A 103 -4.98 12.65 -6.71
CA ASN A 103 -3.82 12.74 -5.83
C ASN A 103 -2.70 11.80 -6.29
N LEU A 104 -2.09 12.11 -7.44
CA LEU A 104 -1.06 11.28 -8.09
C LEU A 104 0.11 10.89 -7.16
N HIS A 105 0.46 11.75 -6.20
CA HIS A 105 1.52 11.49 -5.22
C HIS A 105 1.00 11.21 -3.80
N GLY A 106 -0.33 11.14 -3.61
CA GLY A 106 -0.93 11.04 -2.28
C GLY A 106 -0.45 9.80 -1.50
N ILE A 107 -0.32 8.66 -2.17
CA ILE A 107 0.19 7.44 -1.53
C ILE A 107 1.66 7.62 -1.10
N ILE A 108 2.48 8.23 -1.96
CA ILE A 108 3.90 8.48 -1.69
C ILE A 108 4.05 9.44 -0.51
N ASP A 109 3.25 10.51 -0.47
CA ASP A 109 3.30 11.49 0.61
C ASP A 109 2.89 10.89 1.95
N ILE A 110 1.89 10.00 1.98
CA ILE A 110 1.51 9.25 3.18
C ILE A 110 2.61 8.26 3.58
N ALA A 111 3.23 7.60 2.61
CA ALA A 111 4.25 6.59 2.86
C ALA A 111 5.50 7.17 3.53
N LYS A 112 5.90 8.42 3.19
CA LYS A 112 7.09 9.09 3.76
C LYS A 112 7.16 9.04 5.29
N ASP A 113 6.02 9.03 5.98
CA ASP A 113 5.97 8.94 7.45
C ASP A 113 6.32 7.55 8.01
N PHE A 114 6.48 6.54 7.14
CA PHE A 114 6.69 5.14 7.50
C PHE A 114 7.90 4.50 6.80
N ILE A 115 8.50 5.18 5.82
CA ILE A 115 9.69 4.68 5.13
C ILE A 115 10.90 4.74 6.07
N ILE A 116 11.70 3.67 6.03
CA ILE A 116 12.97 3.54 6.73
C ILE A 116 14.07 4.13 5.85
N GLU A 117 14.84 5.08 6.38
CA GLU A 117 16.08 5.59 5.77
C GLU A 117 17.21 4.55 5.75
#